data_AF-A0A2T5JVE8-F1
#
_entry.id   AF-A0A2T5JVE8-F1
#
_cell.length_a   1.000
_cell.length_b   1.000
_cell.length_c   1.000
_cell.angle_alpha   90.00
_cell.angle_beta   90.00
_cell.angle_gamma   90.00
#
_symmetry.space_group_name_H-M   'P 1'
#
loop_
_entity.id
_entity.type
_entity.pdbx_description
1 polymer ?
#
loop_
_entity_poly.entity_id
_entity_poly.type
_entity_poly.pdbx_seq_one_letter_code
_entity_poly.pdbx_strand_id
1 'polypeptide(L)'
;MALASKLVDERLAACVNVLADCTSVYRWEGRNESVSEVPVLIKTLAQHYARLEQLIKTVHPYELPEIIAVPISSGLPAYLKWIAEETSAADQK
;
A
#
# COMPACT_ATOMS: atom_id res chain seq x y z
N MET A 1 -5.62 9.91 -3.86
CA MET A 1 -6.55 9.01 -4.59
C MET A 1 -5.89 8.30 -5.78
N ALA A 2 -5.12 8.99 -6.64
CA ALA A 2 -4.49 8.37 -7.82
C ALA A 2 -3.64 7.11 -7.52
N LEU A 3 -2.82 7.09 -6.46
CA LEU A 3 -2.05 5.91 -6.06
C LEU A 3 -2.95 4.71 -5.71
N ALA A 4 -3.99 4.94 -4.92
CA ALA A 4 -4.92 3.90 -4.49
C ALA A 4 -5.64 3.26 -5.69
N SER A 5 -6.18 4.09 -6.60
CA SER A 5 -6.81 3.61 -7.83
C SER A 5 -5.83 2.81 -8.67
N LYS A 6 -4.63 3.33 -8.91
CA LYS A 6 -3.60 2.66 -9.72
C LYS A 6 -3.21 1.28 -9.17
N LEU A 7 -3.07 1.15 -7.85
CA LEU A 7 -2.74 -0.12 -7.21
C LEU A 7 -3.85 -1.17 -7.41
N VAL A 8 -5.11 -0.75 -7.36
CA VAL A 8 -6.27 -1.62 -7.59
C VAL A 8 -6.40 -1.96 -9.07
N ASP A 9 -6.28 -0.98 -9.96
CA ASP A 9 -6.36 -1.17 -11.41
C ASP A 9 -5.28 -2.13 -11.94
N GLU A 10 -4.07 -2.06 -11.38
CA GLU A 10 -2.96 -2.98 -11.71
C GLU A 10 -3.04 -4.34 -10.99
N ARG A 11 -4.10 -4.59 -10.21
CA ARG A 11 -4.29 -5.80 -9.39
C ARG A 11 -3.14 -6.05 -8.41
N LEU A 12 -2.48 -5.00 -7.94
CA LEU A 12 -1.46 -5.09 -6.90
C LEU A 12 -2.04 -4.93 -5.50
N ALA A 13 -3.28 -4.46 -5.39
CA ALA A 13 -4.05 -4.37 -4.16
C ALA A 13 -5.50 -4.74 -4.42
N ALA A 14 -6.09 -5.54 -3.54
CA ALA A 14 -7.54 -5.77 -3.57
C ALA A 14 -8.31 -4.58 -3.02
N CYS A 15 -7.74 -3.92 -2.00
CA CYS A 15 -8.37 -2.81 -1.31
C CYS A 15 -7.32 -1.87 -0.73
N VAL A 16 -7.62 -0.56 -0.77
CA VAL A 16 -6.82 0.48 -0.13
C VAL A 16 -7.76 1.33 0.74
N ASN A 17 -7.49 1.39 2.05
CA ASN A 17 -8.15 2.38 2.90
C ASN A 17 -7.29 3.62 2.93
N VAL A 18 -7.85 4.76 2.55
CA VAL A 18 -7.24 6.06 2.77
C VAL A 18 -7.74 6.58 4.11
N LEU A 19 -6.83 6.78 5.06
CA LEU A 19 -7.18 7.19 6.42
C LEU A 19 -7.35 8.71 6.50
N ALA A 20 -7.67 9.20 7.70
CA ALA A 20 -7.62 10.62 8.01
C ALA A 20 -6.18 11.14 7.95
N ASP A 21 -6.05 12.45 7.84
CA ASP A 21 -4.76 13.13 7.99
C ASP A 21 -4.14 12.85 9.37
N CYS A 22 -2.83 12.72 9.38
CA CYS A 22 -2.03 12.59 10.59
C CYS A 22 -0.82 13.52 10.55
N THR A 23 -0.16 13.67 11.69
CA THR A 23 1.15 14.32 11.77
C THR A 23 2.21 13.25 11.95
N SER A 24 3.11 13.13 10.99
CA SER A 24 4.32 12.31 11.10
C SER A 24 5.43 13.16 11.68
N VAL A 25 6.11 12.63 12.70
CA VAL A 25 7.22 13.30 13.40
C VAL A 25 8.46 12.43 13.29
N TYR A 26 9.53 12.96 12.71
CA TYR A 26 10.77 12.22 12.48
C TYR A 26 11.99 13.15 12.60
N ARG A 27 13.19 12.58 12.50
CA ARG A 27 14.43 13.35 12.47
C ARG A 27 15.00 13.41 11.06
N TRP A 28 15.27 14.60 10.57
CA TRP A 28 15.91 14.85 9.28
C TRP A 28 17.02 15.89 9.46
N GLU A 29 18.21 15.63 8.90
CA GLU A 29 19.38 16.53 9.01
C GLU A 29 19.67 17.04 10.43
N GLY A 30 19.48 16.16 11.43
CA GLY A 30 19.73 16.46 12.84
C GLY A 30 18.65 17.30 13.53
N ARG A 31 17.54 17.60 12.85
CA ARG A 31 16.40 18.36 13.38
C ARG A 31 15.15 17.50 13.46
N ASN A 32 14.27 17.82 14.40
CA ASN A 32 12.95 17.21 14.44
C ASN A 32 12.07 17.91 13.41
N GLU A 33 11.47 17.12 12.53
CA GLU A 33 10.53 17.55 11.52
C GLU A 33 9.14 16.99 11.85
N SER A 34 8.11 17.76 11.50
CA SER A 34 6.72 17.35 11.63
C SER A 34 5.99 17.72 10.36
N VAL A 35 5.34 16.75 9.70
CA VAL A 35 4.63 16.98 8.44
C VAL A 35 3.24 16.35 8.48
N SER A 36 2.28 17.00 7.80
CA SER A 36 0.94 16.45 7.64
C SER A 36 0.97 15.40 6.53
N GLU A 37 0.51 14.19 6.83
CA GLU A 37 0.48 13.07 5.89
C GLU A 37 -0.89 12.38 5.89
N VAL A 38 -1.12 11.53 4.90
CA VAL A 38 -2.30 10.69 4.82
C VAL A 38 -1.84 9.23 4.72
N PRO A 39 -1.92 8.46 5.82
CA PRO A 39 -1.55 7.06 5.79
C PRO A 39 -2.56 6.25 4.98
N VAL A 40 -2.06 5.18 4.34
CA VAL A 40 -2.88 4.26 3.56
C VAL A 40 -2.66 2.82 4.01
N LEU A 41 -3.74 2.04 4.07
CA LEU A 41 -3.69 0.62 4.37
C LEU A 41 -4.04 -0.21 3.14
N ILE A 42 -3.04 -0.84 2.56
CA ILE A 42 -3.14 -1.62 1.33
C ILE A 42 -3.25 -3.11 1.67
N LYS A 43 -4.27 -3.80 1.14
CA LYS A 43 -4.49 -5.24 1.34
C LYS A 43 -4.12 -5.98 0.07
N THR A 44 -3.14 -6.86 0.18
CA THR A 44 -2.60 -7.62 -0.94
C THR A 44 -1.97 -8.93 -0.46
N LEU A 45 -1.58 -9.80 -1.39
CA LEU A 45 -0.78 -10.98 -1.10
C LEU A 45 0.70 -10.62 -0.98
N ALA A 46 1.41 -11.34 -0.11
CA ALA A 46 2.85 -11.13 0.13
C ALA A 46 3.69 -11.20 -1.16
N GLN A 47 3.30 -12.06 -2.11
CA GLN A 47 3.99 -12.19 -3.41
C GLN A 47 3.99 -10.91 -4.26
N HIS A 48 3.04 -9.98 -4.03
CA HIS A 48 2.96 -8.72 -4.78
C HIS A 48 3.82 -7.61 -4.19
N TYR A 49 4.40 -7.81 -3.00
CA TYR A 49 5.12 -6.76 -2.27
C TYR A 49 6.18 -6.08 -3.13
N ALA A 50 7.06 -6.86 -3.79
CA ALA A 50 8.16 -6.28 -4.58
C ALA A 50 7.65 -5.39 -5.73
N ARG A 51 6.61 -5.84 -6.46
CA ARG A 51 6.04 -5.06 -7.56
C ARG A 51 5.26 -3.84 -7.05
N LEU A 52 4.55 -3.98 -5.94
CA LEU A 52 3.84 -2.88 -5.28
C LEU A 52 4.81 -1.81 -4.78
N GLU A 53 5.91 -2.21 -4.12
CA GLU A 53 6.95 -1.30 -3.64
C GLU A 53 7.57 -0.51 -4.79
N GLN A 54 7.95 -1.19 -5.87
CA GLN A 54 8.49 -0.55 -7.08
C GLN A 54 7.51 0.46 -7.69
N LEU A 55 6.23 0.10 -7.77
CA LEU A 55 5.20 0.98 -8.29
C LEU A 55 5.07 2.24 -7.44
N ILE A 56 4.96 2.08 -6.11
CA ILE A 56 4.86 3.20 -5.17
C ILE A 56 6.09 4.11 -5.35
N LYS A 57 7.30 3.57 -5.31
CA LYS A 57 8.54 4.37 -5.49
C LYS A 57 8.59 5.14 -6.81
N THR A 58 7.99 4.61 -7.87
CA THR A 58 7.97 5.27 -9.19
C THR A 58 7.03 6.47 -9.23
N VAL A 59 5.94 6.45 -8.45
CA VAL A 59 4.88 7.48 -8.51
C VAL A 59 4.79 8.35 -7.26
N HIS A 60 5.45 7.97 -6.16
CA HIS A 60 5.42 8.71 -4.90
C HIS A 60 6.30 9.96 -5.01
N PRO A 61 5.85 11.12 -4.48
CA PRO A 61 6.61 12.37 -4.55
C PRO A 61 7.90 12.37 -3.72
N TYR A 62 8.00 11.48 -2.74
CA TYR A 62 9.18 11.37 -1.87
C TYR A 62 10.21 10.42 -2.46
N GLU A 63 11.49 10.78 -2.29
CA GLU A 63 12.62 9.93 -2.64
C GLU A 63 12.64 8.62 -1.83
N LEU A 64 12.26 8.72 -0.55
CA LEU A 64 12.19 7.60 0.38
C LEU A 64 10.78 7.52 1.03
N PRO A 65 9.79 6.93 0.33
CA PRO A 65 8.46 6.74 0.92
C PRO A 65 8.48 5.67 2.02
N GLU A 66 7.64 5.83 3.03
CA GLU A 66 7.36 4.76 4.00
C GLU A 66 6.56 3.64 3.33
N ILE A 67 7.13 2.43 3.30
CA ILE A 67 6.47 1.22 2.81
C ILE A 67 6.88 0.09 3.73
N ILE A 68 5.94 -0.43 4.52
CA ILE A 68 6.15 -1.55 5.43
C ILE A 68 5.00 -2.55 5.30
N ALA A 69 5.30 -3.84 5.46
CA ALA A 69 4.31 -4.91 5.38
C ALA A 69 4.11 -5.57 6.75
N VAL A 70 2.84 -5.68 7.17
CA VAL A 70 2.44 -6.41 8.38
C VAL A 70 1.62 -7.64 7.96
N PRO A 71 2.04 -8.87 8.29
CA PRO A 71 1.30 -10.07 7.93
C PRO A 71 -0.07 -10.16 8.61
N ILE A 72 -1.10 -10.50 7.84
CA ILE A 72 -2.42 -10.86 8.38
C ILE A 72 -2.36 -12.32 8.83
N SER A 73 -2.43 -12.56 10.15
CA SER A 73 -2.37 -13.92 10.72
C SER A 73 -3.71 -14.67 10.66
N SER A 74 -4.83 -13.94 10.61
CA SER A 74 -6.18 -14.50 10.61
C SER A 74 -7.20 -13.48 10.09
N GLY A 75 -8.28 -13.96 9.49
CA GLY A 75 -9.39 -13.13 8.99
C GLY A 75 -10.56 -13.99 8.52
N LEU A 76 -11.65 -13.35 8.09
CA LEU A 76 -12.79 -14.05 7.50
C LEU A 76 -12.33 -14.78 6.22
N PRO A 77 -12.47 -16.12 6.11
CA PRO A 77 -11.94 -16.88 4.98
C PRO A 77 -12.43 -16.37 3.62
N ALA A 78 -13.70 -15.97 3.53
CA ALA A 78 -14.27 -15.41 2.31
C ALA A 78 -13.59 -14.09 1.90
N TYR A 79 -13.22 -13.24 2.86
CA TYR A 79 -12.55 -11.97 2.58
C TYR A 79 -11.09 -12.17 2.16
N LEU A 80 -10.38 -13.09 2.82
CA LEU A 80 -9.00 -13.43 2.44
C LEU A 80 -8.95 -14.07 1.05
N LYS A 81 -9.93 -14.92 0.73
CA LYS A 81 -10.11 -15.48 -0.62
C LYS A 81 -10.35 -14.37 -1.66
N TRP A 82 -11.24 -13.43 -1.36
CA TRP A 82 -11.50 -12.29 -2.24
C TRP A 82 -10.24 -11.44 -2.47
N ILE A 83 -9.43 -11.17 -1.43
CA ILE A 83 -8.14 -10.48 -1.61
C ILE A 83 -7.27 -11.24 -2.62
N ALA A 84 -7.16 -12.55 -2.48
CA ALA A 84 -6.35 -13.36 -3.37
C ALA A 84 -6.87 -13.34 -4.82
N GLU A 85 -8.19 -13.41 -5.01
CA GLU A 85 -8.83 -13.39 -6.32
C GLU A 85 -8.65 -12.04 -7.05
N GLU A 86 -8.80 -10.91 -6.34
CA GLU A 86 -8.63 -9.59 -6.93
C GLU A 86 -7.17 -9.28 -7.29
N THR A 87 -6.20 -9.84 -6.55
CA THR A 87 -4.77 -9.65 -6.84
C THR A 87 -4.16 -10.75 -7.70
N SER A 88 -4.91 -11.80 -8.02
CA SER A 88 -4.43 -12.82 -8.96
C SER A 88 -4.37 -12.23 -10.36
N ALA A 89 -3.27 -12.52 -11.08
CA ALA A 89 -3.21 -12.26 -12.50
C ALA A 89 -4.39 -12.97 -13.15
N ALA A 90 -5.27 -12.21 -13.82
CA ALA A 90 -6.16 -12.85 -14.76
C ALA A 90 -5.25 -13.57 -15.76
N ASP A 91 -5.41 -14.88 -15.92
CA ASP A 91 -4.95 -15.55 -17.12
C ASP A 91 -5.41 -14.68 -18.28
N GLN A 92 -4.45 -14.13 -19.03
CA GLN A 92 -4.71 -13.37 -20.24
C GLN A 92 -5.45 -14.31 -21.19
N LYS A 93 -6.76 -14.13 -21.30
CA LYS A 93 -7.55 -14.62 -22.42
C LYS A 93 -7.57 -13.57 -23.51
#